data_AF-A0A376W0E9-F1
#
_entry.id   AF-A0A376W0E9-F1
#
_cell.length_a   1.000
_cell.length_b   1.000
_cell.length_c   1.000
_cell.angle_alpha   90.00
_cell.angle_beta   90.00
_cell.angle_gamma   90.00
#
_symmetry.space_group_name_H-M   'P 1'
#
loop_
_entity.id
_entity.type
_entity.pdbx_description
1 polymer ?
#
loop_
_entity_poly.entity_id
_entity_poly.type
_entity_poly.pdbx_seq_one_letter_code
_entity_poly.pdbx_strand_id
1 'polypeptide(L)' 'MSAITGDYSRGAAGFWVENGEIQYPVSEITIAGNLKDMWRNIVTVGNDIETRSNIQCGSVLLPEMKIAGQ' A
#
# COMPACT_ATOMS: atom_id res chain seq x y z
N MET A 1 -6.39 9.84 7.55
CA MET A 1 -6.47 8.68 8.47
C MET A 1 -7.26 9.10 9.68
N SER A 2 -8.32 8.38 9.98
CA SER A 2 -9.08 8.53 11.22
C SER A 2 -8.59 7.48 12.23
N ALA A 3 -7.98 7.92 13.33
CA ALA A 3 -7.55 7.01 14.40
C ALA A 3 -8.73 6.38 15.15
N ILE A 4 -9.92 6.97 15.03
CA ILE A 4 -11.14 6.54 15.73
C ILE A 4 -11.85 5.44 14.93
N THR A 5 -12.02 5.63 13.63
CA THR A 5 -12.75 4.69 12.75
C THR A 5 -11.83 3.70 12.02
N GLY A 6 -10.53 4.01 11.93
CA GLY A 6 -9.58 3.24 11.15
C GLY A 6 -9.60 3.55 9.65
N ASP A 7 -10.40 4.52 9.20
CA ASP A 7 -10.48 4.86 7.78
C ASP A 7 -9.18 5.51 7.30
N TYR A 8 -8.63 4.95 6.24
CA TYR A 8 -7.42 5.37 5.58
C TYR A 8 -7.75 5.83 4.16
N SER A 9 -7.27 7.01 3.80
CA SER A 9 -7.34 7.57 2.44
C SER A 9 -6.18 8.54 2.27
N ARG A 10 -5.35 8.34 1.25
CA ARG A 10 -4.21 9.20 0.91
C ARG A 10 -3.87 9.13 -0.58
N GLY A 11 -3.30 10.22 -1.09
CA GLY A 11 -2.66 10.23 -2.39
C GLY A 11 -1.44 9.30 -2.43
N ALA A 12 -1.19 8.67 -3.58
CA ALA A 12 -0.10 7.75 -3.81
C ALA A 12 0.48 7.93 -5.23
N ALA A 13 1.70 7.43 -5.39
CA ALA A 13 2.40 7.32 -6.68
C ALA A 13 3.27 6.06 -6.65
N GLY A 14 3.57 5.50 -7.81
CA GLY A 14 4.32 4.26 -7.92
C GLY A 14 4.28 3.70 -9.34
N PHE A 15 4.10 2.38 -9.45
CA PHE A 15 4.10 1.67 -10.72
C PHE A 15 2.90 0.72 -10.82
N TRP A 16 2.32 0.65 -12.02
CA TRP A 16 1.35 -0.39 -12.35
C TRP A 16 2.07 -1.69 -12.68
N VAL A 17 1.58 -2.82 -12.16
CA VAL A 17 2.18 -4.15 -12.36
C VAL A 17 1.13 -5.08 -12.94
N GLU A 18 1.47 -5.71 -14.06
CA GLU A 18 0.67 -6.78 -14.68
C GLU A 18 1.56 -7.97 -15.03
N ASN A 19 1.05 -9.18 -14.84
CA ASN A 19 1.77 -10.43 -15.09
C ASN A 19 3.15 -10.52 -14.39
N GLY A 20 3.31 -9.84 -13.25
CA GLY A 20 4.56 -9.80 -12.50
C GLY A 20 5.59 -8.79 -13.02
N GLU A 21 5.25 -7.97 -14.00
CA GLU A 21 6.13 -6.96 -14.59
C GLU A 21 5.59 -5.54 -14.43
N ILE A 22 6.48 -4.59 -14.17
CA ILE A 22 6.16 -3.16 -14.13
C ILE A 22 5.83 -2.70 -15.55
N GLN A 23 4.66 -2.06 -15.71
CA GLN A 23 4.17 -1.59 -17.00
C GLN A 23 4.49 -0.11 -17.22
N TYR A 24 4.07 0.75 -16.30
CA TYR A 24 4.24 2.20 -16.40
C TYR A 24 4.15 2.88 -15.02
N PRO A 25 4.74 4.09 -14.85
CA PRO A 25 4.57 4.87 -13.64
C PRO A 25 3.14 5.40 -13.51
N VAL A 26 2.65 5.46 -12.28
CA VAL A 26 1.34 6.04 -11.92
C VAL A 26 1.52 7.13 -10.86
N SER A 27 0.73 8.18 -10.95
CA SER A 27 0.72 9.33 -10.04
C SER A 27 -0.68 9.89 -9.90
N GLU A 28 -0.88 10.80 -8.94
CA GLU A 28 -2.17 11.48 -8.71
C GLU A 28 -3.34 10.52 -8.42
N ILE A 29 -3.03 9.29 -7.99
CA ILE A 29 -4.02 8.31 -7.53
C ILE A 29 -4.28 8.46 -6.03
N THR A 30 -5.46 8.06 -5.60
CA THR A 30 -5.86 7.96 -4.19
C THR A 30 -6.09 6.51 -3.85
N ILE A 31 -5.47 6.06 -2.76
CA ILE A 31 -5.72 4.73 -2.18
C ILE A 31 -6.56 4.88 -0.92
N ALA A 32 -7.54 4.00 -0.73
CA ALA A 32 -8.42 4.01 0.43
C ALA A 32 -8.75 2.61 0.94
N GLY A 33 -9.01 2.50 2.25
CA GLY A 33 -9.33 1.26 2.94
C GLY A 33 -9.57 1.48 4.44
N ASN A 34 -9.91 0.42 5.17
CA ASN A 34 -9.90 0.44 6.63
C ASN A 34 -8.62 -0.23 7.14
N LEU A 35 -7.88 0.42 8.03
CA LEU A 35 -6.62 -0.09 8.54
C LEU A 35 -6.76 -1.48 9.16
N LYS A 36 -7.84 -1.73 9.91
CA LYS A 36 -8.06 -3.02 10.57
C LYS A 36 -8.11 -4.16 9.57
N ASP A 37 -8.73 -3.93 8.41
CA ASP A 37 -8.85 -4.92 7.35
C ASP A 37 -7.54 -5.04 6.57
N MET A 38 -6.88 -3.92 6.28
CA MET A 38 -5.55 -3.91 5.65
C MET A 38 -4.55 -4.76 6.45
N TRP A 39 -4.42 -4.53 7.76
CA TRP A 39 -3.49 -5.28 8.61
C TRP A 39 -3.81 -6.78 8.67
N ARG A 40 -5.09 -7.14 8.72
CA ARG A 40 -5.54 -8.55 8.76
C ARG A 40 -5.30 -9.28 7.45
N ASN A 41 -5.35 -8.56 6.34
CA ASN A 41 -5.28 -9.13 5.01
C ASN A 41 -3.88 -9.06 4.40
N ILE A 42 -2.83 -8.67 5.14
CA ILE A 42 -1.45 -8.70 4.63
C ILE A 42 -1.13 -10.11 4.12
N VAL A 43 -0.77 -10.21 2.84
CA VAL A 43 -0.44 -11.48 2.19
C VAL A 43 0.98 -11.90 2.56
N THR A 44 1.92 -10.96 2.48
CA THR A 44 3.31 -11.21 2.81
C THR A 44 4.04 -9.92 3.15
N VAL A 45 5.17 -10.07 3.85
CA VAL A 45 6.15 -9.01 4.10
C VAL A 45 7.47 -9.47 3.47
N GLY A 46 8.05 -8.61 2.64
CA GLY A 46 9.32 -8.84 1.96
C GLY A 46 10.51 -8.90 2.91
N ASN A 47 11.59 -9.49 2.42
CA ASN A 47 12.88 -9.56 3.12
C ASN A 47 13.78 -8.34 2.84
N ASP A 48 13.28 -7.36 2.09
CA ASP A 48 13.88 -6.09 1.73
C ASP A 48 13.72 -5.05 2.85
N ILE A 49 14.20 -5.39 4.05
CA ILE A 49 14.03 -4.58 5.25
C ILE A 49 14.70 -3.22 5.12
N GLU A 50 13.93 -2.14 5.28
CA GLU A 50 14.45 -0.78 5.41
C GLU A 50 15.06 -0.59 6.82
N THR A 51 16.37 -0.35 6.89
CA THR A 51 17.12 -0.25 8.16
C THR A 51 17.55 1.17 8.53
N ARG A 52 17.28 2.18 7.69
CA ARG A 52 17.66 3.58 7.95
C ARG A 52 16.70 4.30 8.90
N SER A 53 15.63 3.63 9.34
CA SER A 53 14.60 4.18 10.22
C SER A 53 14.52 3.38 11.53
N ASN A 54 13.96 3.98 12.59
CA ASN A 54 13.70 3.28 13.86
C ASN A 54 12.64 2.17 13.74
N ILE A 55 11.89 2.14 12.64
CA ILE A 55 10.94 1.09 12.30
C ILE A 55 11.55 0.28 11.15
N GLN A 56 11.82 -1.00 11.42
CA GLN A 56 12.34 -1.92 10.42
C GLN A 56 11.18 -2.68 9.78
N CYS A 57 10.94 -2.45 8.49
CA CYS A 57 9.83 -3.03 7.74
C CYS A 57 10.29 -3.31 6.31
N GLY A 58 9.91 -4.48 5.77
CA GLY A 58 10.05 -4.78 4.35
C GLY A 58 8.86 -4.29 3.54
N SER A 59 8.86 -4.59 2.24
CA SER A 59 7.71 -4.34 1.38
C SER A 59 6.48 -5.13 1.85
N VAL A 60 5.31 -4.50 1.89
CA VAL A 60 4.06 -5.14 2.36
C VAL A 60 3.12 -5.33 1.17
N LEU A 61 2.67 -6.57 0.96
CA LEU A 61 1.66 -6.88 -0.06
C LEU A 61 0.27 -6.94 0.58
N LEU A 62 -0.61 -6.05 0.12
CA LEU A 62 -2.05 -6.12 0.38
C LEU A 62 -2.76 -6.73 -0.84
N PRO A 63 -3.76 -7.60 -0.64
CA PRO A 63 -4.44 -8.30 -1.73
C PRO A 63 -5.40 -7.36 -2.46
N GLU A 64 -5.99 -6.41 -1.75
CA GLU A 64 -6.93 -5.46 -2.30
C GLU A 64 -6.88 -4.12 -1.56
N MET A 65 -7.11 -3.06 -2.30
CA MET A 65 -7.22 -1.68 -1.85
C MET A 65 -8.18 -0.96 -2.81
N LYS A 66 -8.95 0.02 -2.33
CA LYS A 66 -9.69 0.89 -3.24
C LYS A 66 -8.71 1.88 -3.86
N ILE A 67 -8.69 1.95 -5.19
CA ILE A 67 -7.89 2.90 -5.95
C ILE A 67 -8.85 3.82 -6.70
N ALA A 68 -8.66 5.13 -6.60
CA ALA A 68 -9.41 6.15 -7.30
C ALA A 68 -8.44 7.13 -7.98
N GLY A 69 -8.68 7.44 -9.24
CA GLY A 69 -7.80 8.25 -10.08
C GLY A 69 -8.03 7.91 -11.56
N GLN A 70 -7.52 8.74 -12.47
CA GLN A 70 -7.49 8.46 -13.91
C GLN A 70 -6.10 8.00 -14.33
#